data_AF-A0A821XNC5-F1
#
_entry.id   AF-A0A821XNC5-F1
#
_cell.length_a   1.000
_cell.length_b   1.000
_cell.length_c   1.000
_cell.angle_alpha   90.00
_cell.angle_beta   90.00
_cell.angle_gamma   90.00
#
_symmetry.space_group_name_H-M   'P 1'
#
loop_
_entity.id
_entity.type
_entity.pdbx_description
1 polymer ?
#
loop_
_entity_poly.entity_id
_entity_poly.type
_entity_poly.pdbx_seq_one_letter_code
_entity_poly.pdbx_strand_id
1 'polypeptide(L)'
;MMINFKHYYRLAIVRNKTNLDDMVRAVWAIWKHKSSSNSEPLHEWCSPSYCGYLQALEKADTLKRVLNGGSQNANESFHSILCSLAPKNRYSTGVTIDLCAAMAVSFYNHGYQSIIPVLAEST
;
A
#
# COMPACT_ATOMS: atom_id res chain seq x y z
N MET A 1 -5.16 1.34 0.48
CA MET A 1 -6.50 0.72 0.40
C MET A 1 -7.57 1.76 0.74
N MET A 2 -8.54 2.03 -0.15
CA MET A 2 -9.54 3.08 0.05
C MET A 2 -10.85 2.49 0.63
N ILE A 3 -11.05 2.66 1.95
CA ILE A 3 -12.24 2.19 2.67
C ILE A 3 -13.43 3.13 2.40
N ASN A 4 -14.58 2.58 1.96
CA ASN A 4 -15.83 3.33 1.76
C ASN A 4 -16.62 3.45 3.08
N PHE A 5 -16.39 4.54 3.80
CA PHE A 5 -17.00 4.82 5.11
C PHE A 5 -18.53 4.70 5.14
N LYS A 6 -19.22 5.21 4.12
CA LYS A 6 -20.70 5.23 4.10
C LYS A 6 -21.26 3.81 4.18
N HIS A 7 -20.62 2.87 3.48
CA HIS A 7 -21.03 1.47 3.48
C HIS A 7 -20.81 0.82 4.86
N TYR A 8 -19.65 1.03 5.48
CA TYR A 8 -19.32 0.41 6.77
C TYR A 8 -20.13 1.00 7.94
N TYR A 9 -20.36 2.31 7.97
CA TYR A 9 -21.23 2.92 8.98
C TYR A 9 -22.66 2.41 8.87
N ARG A 10 -23.19 2.28 7.64
CA ARG A 10 -24.50 1.67 7.42
C ARG A 10 -24.55 0.24 7.94
N LEU A 11 -23.54 -0.59 7.66
CA LEU A 11 -23.48 -1.97 8.15
C LEU A 11 -23.38 -2.04 9.68
N ALA A 12 -22.60 -1.16 10.32
CA ALA A 12 -22.47 -1.11 11.78
C ALA A 12 -23.81 -0.84 12.46
N ILE A 13 -24.62 0.07 11.90
CA ILE A 13 -25.95 0.40 12.43
C ILE A 13 -26.96 -0.72 12.15
N VAL A 14 -26.98 -1.26 10.93
CA VAL A 14 -27.95 -2.31 10.54
C VAL A 14 -27.72 -3.61 11.30
N ARG A 15 -26.46 -4.03 11.50
CA ARG A 15 -26.12 -5.30 12.15
C ARG A 15 -26.27 -5.26 13.68
N ASN A 16 -26.18 -4.09 14.29
CA ASN A 16 -26.18 -3.94 15.75
C ASN A 16 -27.40 -3.14 16.26
N LYS A 17 -28.52 -3.17 15.55
CA LYS A 17 -29.72 -2.35 15.83
C LYS A 17 -30.23 -2.50 17.28
N THR A 18 -30.04 -3.66 17.89
CA THR A 18 -30.50 -3.99 19.24
C THR A 18 -29.39 -3.99 20.28
N ASN A 19 -28.13 -3.73 19.90
CA ASN A 19 -26.98 -3.71 20.81
C ASN A 19 -26.13 -2.45 20.59
N LEU A 20 -26.31 -1.47 21.49
CA LEU A 20 -25.64 -0.18 21.42
C LEU A 20 -24.12 -0.32 21.54
N ASP A 21 -23.64 -1.18 22.45
CA ASP A 21 -22.21 -1.35 22.69
C ASP A 21 -21.50 -1.93 21.46
N ASP A 22 -22.11 -2.91 20.80
CA ASP A 22 -21.55 -3.49 19.58
C ASP A 22 -21.61 -2.52 18.40
N MET A 23 -22.64 -1.68 18.33
CA MET A 23 -22.70 -0.60 17.35
C MET A 23 -21.54 0.40 17.56
N VAL A 24 -21.32 0.84 18.81
CA VAL A 24 -20.23 1.76 19.17
C VAL A 24 -18.87 1.15 18.81
N ARG A 25 -18.64 -0.12 19.17
CA ARG A 25 -17.40 -0.84 18.82
C ARG A 25 -17.20 -0.91 17.30
N ALA A 26 -18.23 -1.25 16.54
CA ALA A 26 -18.14 -1.34 15.08
C ALA A 26 -17.85 0.02 14.42
N VAL A 27 -18.44 1.11 14.93
CA VAL A 27 -18.17 2.48 14.49
C VAL A 27 -16.72 2.87 14.80
N TRP A 28 -16.26 2.64 16.03
CA TRP A 28 -14.90 2.95 16.44
C TRP A 28 -13.84 2.11 15.72
N ALA A 29 -14.13 0.85 15.40
CA ALA A 29 -13.24 0.00 14.62
C ALA A 29 -12.92 0.64 13.25
N ILE A 30 -13.92 1.26 12.60
CA ILE A 30 -13.74 1.97 11.31
C ILE A 30 -12.81 3.16 11.49
N TRP A 31 -13.01 3.96 12.55
CA TRP A 31 -12.18 5.13 12.85
C TRP A 31 -10.73 4.71 13.17
N LYS A 32 -10.55 3.76 14.08
CA LYS A 32 -9.23 3.23 14.45
C LYS A 32 -8.47 2.69 13.24
N HIS A 33 -9.15 1.98 12.33
CA HIS A 33 -8.53 1.49 11.10
C HIS A 33 -7.99 2.60 10.19
N LYS A 34 -8.57 3.80 10.25
CA LYS A 34 -8.18 4.96 9.45
C LYS A 34 -7.14 5.84 10.13
N SER A 35 -7.14 5.87 11.46
CA SER A 35 -6.11 6.52 12.27
C SER A 35 -4.88 5.63 12.50
N SER A 36 -4.96 4.34 12.14
CA SER A 36 -3.88 3.37 12.27
C SER A 36 -2.67 3.76 11.42
N SER A 37 -1.47 3.59 11.98
CA SER A 37 -0.20 3.79 11.30
C SER A 37 0.74 2.61 11.54
N ASN A 38 1.85 2.54 10.81
CA ASN A 38 2.83 1.47 11.04
C ASN A 38 3.47 1.55 12.44
N SER A 39 3.65 2.76 12.97
CA SER A 39 4.20 3.00 14.31
C SER A 39 3.17 2.75 15.41
N GLU A 40 1.88 2.86 15.09
CA GLU A 40 0.78 2.70 16.02
C GLU A 40 -0.38 1.93 15.34
N PRO A 41 -0.32 0.58 15.33
CA PRO A 41 -1.31 -0.24 14.66
C PRO A 41 -2.60 -0.35 15.48
N LEU A 42 -3.61 0.43 15.11
CA LEU A 42 -4.90 0.49 15.81
C LEU A 42 -5.92 -0.48 15.20
N HIS A 43 -5.70 -1.79 15.40
CA HIS A 43 -6.54 -2.86 14.81
C HIS A 43 -7.30 -3.72 15.82
N GLU A 44 -7.28 -3.35 17.10
CA GLU A 44 -7.87 -4.10 18.23
C GLU A 44 -9.35 -4.49 18.05
N TRP A 45 -10.16 -3.62 17.45
CA TRP A 45 -11.62 -3.84 17.28
C TRP A 45 -12.00 -4.24 15.86
N CYS A 46 -11.00 -4.56 15.03
CA CYS A 46 -11.22 -4.94 13.66
C CYS A 46 -11.52 -6.44 13.55
N SER A 47 -12.33 -6.84 12.57
CA SER A 47 -12.52 -8.27 12.28
C SER A 47 -11.47 -8.74 11.26
N PRO A 48 -10.90 -9.95 11.44
CA PRO A 48 -10.02 -10.55 10.44
C PRO A 48 -10.68 -10.70 9.08
N SER A 49 -12.01 -10.81 9.00
CA SER A 49 -12.72 -10.96 7.71
C SER A 49 -12.44 -9.85 6.69
N TYR A 50 -12.06 -8.65 7.14
CA TYR A 50 -11.74 -7.52 6.25
C TYR A 50 -10.46 -6.76 6.64
N CYS A 51 -9.80 -7.14 7.75
CA CYS A 51 -8.59 -6.48 8.22
C CYS A 51 -7.35 -7.14 7.65
N GLY A 52 -6.73 -6.52 6.64
CA GLY A 52 -5.47 -7.03 6.07
C GLY A 52 -4.35 -7.21 7.10
N TYR A 53 -4.29 -6.34 8.12
CA TYR A 53 -3.32 -6.44 9.21
C TYR A 53 -3.53 -7.70 10.08
N LEU A 54 -4.77 -7.95 10.53
CA LEU A 54 -5.07 -9.15 11.34
C LEU A 54 -4.97 -10.43 10.50
N GLN A 55 -5.39 -10.41 9.24
CA GLN A 55 -5.19 -11.55 8.32
C GLN A 55 -3.70 -11.89 8.14
N ALA A 56 -2.83 -10.88 8.10
CA ALA A 56 -1.39 -11.07 8.01
C ALA A 56 -0.78 -11.61 9.32
N LEU A 57 -1.34 -11.21 10.48
CA LEU A 57 -0.99 -11.76 11.79
C LEU A 57 -1.37 -13.23 11.94
N GLU A 58 -2.60 -13.60 11.59
CA GLU A 58 -3.09 -14.98 11.65
C GLU A 58 -2.28 -15.92 10.75
N LYS A 59 -1.74 -15.39 9.64
CA LYS A 59 -0.93 -16.17 8.70
C LYS A 59 0.54 -16.28 9.09
N ALA A 60 1.00 -15.64 10.18
CA ALA A 60 2.32 -15.66 10.85
C ALA A 60 3.62 -15.66 10.00
N ASP A 61 3.69 -16.39 8.89
CA ASP A 61 4.78 -16.40 7.91
C ASP A 61 4.81 -15.12 7.05
N THR A 62 3.73 -14.35 7.03
CA THR A 62 3.61 -13.08 6.28
C THR A 62 4.00 -11.85 7.11
N LEU A 63 4.15 -11.96 8.43
CA LEU A 63 4.47 -10.84 9.30
C LEU A 63 5.87 -10.27 9.04
N LYS A 64 6.83 -11.15 8.71
CA LYS A 64 8.17 -10.75 8.25
C LYS A 64 8.12 -9.92 6.97
N ARG A 65 7.10 -10.10 6.13
CA ARG A 65 6.92 -9.34 4.90
C ARG A 65 6.33 -7.96 5.18
N VAL A 66 5.27 -7.87 6.00
CA VAL A 66 4.65 -6.57 6.31
C VAL A 66 5.56 -5.70 7.19
N LEU A 67 6.25 -6.29 8.18
CA LEU A 67 7.16 -5.56 9.07
C LEU A 67 8.47 -5.10 8.39
N ASN A 68 8.92 -5.79 7.32
CA ASN A 68 10.09 -5.38 6.52
C ASN A 68 9.71 -4.64 5.21
N GLY A 69 8.48 -4.11 5.08
CA GLY A 69 8.06 -3.35 3.88
C GLY A 69 7.83 -4.19 2.61
N GLY A 70 7.80 -5.51 2.74
CA GLY A 70 7.45 -6.46 1.69
C GLY A 70 5.94 -6.58 1.47
N SER A 71 5.31 -5.56 0.88
CA SER A 71 4.11 -5.83 0.07
C SER A 71 3.96 -4.87 -1.09
N GLN A 72 4.52 -5.27 -2.23
CA GLN A 72 3.84 -5.44 -3.51
C GLN A 72 4.80 -6.31 -4.35
N ASN A 73 4.29 -7.14 -5.24
CA ASN A 73 5.11 -8.00 -6.08
C ASN A 73 6.30 -7.19 -6.65
N ALA A 74 7.54 -7.61 -6.39
CA ALA A 74 8.74 -6.88 -6.83
C ALA A 74 8.68 -6.56 -8.34
N ASN A 75 8.10 -7.49 -9.11
CA ASN A 75 7.88 -7.33 -10.53
C ASN A 75 6.79 -6.27 -10.84
N GLU A 76 5.71 -6.17 -10.06
CA GLU A 76 4.68 -5.13 -10.23
C GLU A 76 5.21 -3.73 -9.88
N SER A 77 5.99 -3.62 -8.80
CA SER A 77 6.59 -2.35 -8.40
C SER A 77 7.64 -1.88 -9.43
N PHE A 78 8.50 -2.77 -9.92
CA PHE A 78 9.42 -2.47 -11.02
C PHE A 78 8.66 -2.10 -12.30
N HIS A 79 7.65 -2.89 -12.66
CA HIS A 79 6.83 -2.67 -13.86
C HIS A 79 6.09 -1.33 -13.80
N SER A 80 5.65 -0.88 -12.62
CA SER A 80 5.04 0.43 -12.43
C SER A 80 6.02 1.58 -12.66
N ILE A 81 7.28 1.46 -12.23
CA ILE A 81 8.33 2.47 -12.49
C ILE A 81 8.70 2.48 -13.98
N LEU A 82 8.86 1.31 -14.59
CA LEU A 82 9.14 1.23 -16.02
C LEU A 82 8.00 1.84 -16.85
N CYS A 83 6.74 1.57 -16.48
CA CYS A 83 5.58 2.13 -17.18
C CYS A 83 5.37 3.63 -16.94
N SER A 84 5.91 4.20 -15.85
CA SER A 84 5.88 5.65 -15.64
C SER A 84 6.94 6.37 -16.49
N LEU A 85 8.08 5.73 -16.72
CA LEU A 85 9.15 6.24 -17.60
C LEU A 85 8.85 6.02 -19.08
N ALA A 86 8.31 4.86 -19.43
CA ALA A 86 7.93 4.45 -20.78
C ALA A 86 6.46 3.98 -20.82
N PRO A 87 5.51 4.93 -20.94
CA PRO A 87 4.09 4.59 -21.01
C PRO A 87 3.73 3.71 -22.22
N LYS A 88 2.99 2.63 -21.98
CA LYS A 88 2.60 1.65 -23.02
C LYS A 88 1.74 2.22 -24.16
N ASN A 89 1.19 3.42 -24.00
CA ASN A 89 0.36 4.09 -24.99
C ASN A 89 1.16 5.02 -25.92
N ARG A 90 2.49 5.04 -25.82
CA ARG A 90 3.37 5.82 -26.69
C ARG A 90 4.40 4.94 -27.36
N TYR A 91 4.62 5.17 -28.65
CA TYR A 91 5.74 4.57 -29.36
C TYR A 91 7.03 5.24 -28.90
N SER A 92 8.05 4.44 -28.58
CA SER A 92 9.39 4.88 -28.19
C SER A 92 10.41 4.08 -28.98
N THR A 93 11.57 4.67 -29.25
CA THR A 93 12.66 3.95 -29.93
C THR A 93 13.32 2.97 -28.95
N GLY A 94 14.00 1.94 -29.47
CA GLY A 94 14.71 0.95 -28.63
C GLY A 94 15.68 1.62 -27.64
N VAL A 95 16.42 2.63 -28.10
CA VAL A 95 17.35 3.41 -27.27
C VAL A 95 16.64 4.11 -26.11
N THR A 96 15.44 4.67 -26.32
CA THR A 96 14.64 5.28 -25.25
C THR A 96 14.17 4.23 -24.24
N ILE A 97 13.73 3.06 -24.71
CA ILE A 97 13.29 1.97 -23.82
C ILE A 97 14.45 1.44 -22.97
N ASP A 98 15.63 1.27 -23.56
CA ASP A 98 16.84 0.82 -22.85
C ASP A 98 17.24 1.81 -21.75
N LEU A 99 17.20 3.11 -22.05
CA LEU A 99 17.44 4.17 -21.07
C LEU A 99 16.40 4.14 -19.94
N CYS A 100 15.11 4.05 -20.27
CA CYS A 100 14.03 3.95 -19.28
C CYS A 100 14.18 2.70 -18.39
N ALA A 101 14.62 1.57 -18.95
CA ALA A 101 14.88 0.35 -18.19
C ALA A 101 16.05 0.53 -17.20
N ALA A 102 17.16 1.12 -17.65
CA ALA A 102 18.31 1.41 -16.78
C ALA A 102 17.94 2.39 -15.65
N MET A 103 17.16 3.42 -15.95
CA MET A 103 16.63 4.35 -14.95
C MET A 103 15.65 3.66 -13.99
N ALA A 104 14.77 2.79 -14.48
CA ALA A 104 13.84 2.04 -13.64
C ALA A 104 14.56 1.12 -12.64
N VAL A 105 15.62 0.43 -13.07
CA VAL A 105 16.48 -0.38 -12.20
C VAL A 105 17.13 0.48 -11.12
N SER A 106 17.60 1.67 -11.49
CA SER A 106 18.26 2.59 -10.55
C SER A 106 17.28 3.12 -9.50
N PHE A 107 16.09 3.56 -9.92
CA PHE A 107 15.04 4.04 -9.02
C PHE A 107 14.43 2.95 -8.15
N TYR A 108 14.32 1.73 -8.67
CA TYR A 108 13.83 0.60 -7.90
C TYR A 108 14.77 0.25 -6.74
N ASN A 109 16.08 0.27 -6.98
CA ASN A 109 17.07 -0.13 -5.98
C ASN A 109 17.47 1.00 -5.02
N HIS A 110 17.53 2.26 -5.49
CA HIS A 110 18.12 3.37 -4.73
C HIS A 110 17.20 4.61 -4.64
N GLY A 111 15.97 4.55 -5.19
CA GLY A 111 15.08 5.70 -5.26
C GLY A 111 15.72 6.88 -6.03
N TYR A 112 15.39 8.11 -5.64
CA TYR A 112 15.92 9.32 -6.28
C TYR A 112 17.38 9.63 -5.95
N GLN A 113 17.98 8.93 -4.96
CA GLN A 113 19.39 9.11 -4.61
C GLN A 113 20.31 8.72 -5.77
N SER A 114 19.88 7.83 -6.67
CA SER A 114 20.64 7.46 -7.86
C SER A 114 20.87 8.59 -8.86
N ILE A 115 20.09 9.68 -8.76
CA ILE A 115 20.18 10.83 -9.69
C ILE A 115 21.18 11.86 -9.20
N ILE A 116 21.43 11.93 -7.89
CA ILE A 116 22.33 12.93 -7.28
C ILE A 116 23.71 12.97 -7.93
N PRO A 117 24.43 11.85 -8.14
CA PRO A 117 25.74 11.89 -8.79
C PRO A 117 25.67 12.34 -10.25
N VAL A 118 24.60 11.96 -10.98
CA VAL A 118 24.40 12.37 -12.38
C VAL A 118 24.18 13.88 -12.47
N LEU A 119 23.43 14.46 -11.53
CA LEU A 119 23.23 15.91 -11.47
C LEU A 119 24.52 16.65 -11.14
N ALA A 120 25.35 16.09 -10.25
CA ALA A 120 26.63 16.68 -9.86
C ALA A 120 27.66 16.71 -11.01
N GLU A 121 27.58 15.78 -11.97
CA GLU A 121 28.44 15.77 -13.16
C GLU A 121 27.97 16.72 -14.27
N SER A 122 26.73 17.22 -14.17
CA SER A 122 26.12 18.12 -15.17
C SER A 122 26.18 19.61 -14.80
N THR A 123 26.85 19.95 -13.70
CA THR A 123 27.14 21.31 -13.21
C THR A 123 28.63 21.57 -13.13
#